data_AF-A0A9Q1MYG3-F1
#
_entry.id   AF-A0A9Q1MYG3-F1
#
_cell.length_a   1.000
_cell.length_b   1.000
_cell.length_c   1.000
_cell.angle_alpha   90.00
_cell.angle_beta   90.00
_cell.angle_gamma   90.00
#
_symmetry.space_group_name_H-M   'P 1'
#
loop_
_entity.id
_entity.type
_entity.pdbx_description
1 polymer ?
#
loop_
_entity_poly.entity_id
_entity_poly.type
_entity_poly.pdbx_seq_one_letter_code
_entity_poly.pdbx_strand_id
1 'polypeptide(L)'
;MATLKEILTRRPISATIRLTVDAGAAKPGPPVGPALGQYKLNSMAFCKDFNARTQKFKPGTPMAITISAFKDGTFEFTVKSPSVTWYLKQAAGIEFGSGRPGHVTASTLTLKHVYEIAKIKQSDPFCQYMPLESICKSIIGTANSMGIKVQKELD
;
A
#
# COMPACT_ATOMS: atom_id res chain seq x y z
N MET A 1 2.64 -1.21 -27.89
CA MET A 1 3.82 -1.99 -28.30
C MET A 1 5.04 -1.44 -27.56
N ALA A 2 5.43 -2.07 -26.45
CA ALA A 2 6.62 -1.69 -25.70
C ALA A 2 7.86 -2.15 -26.47
N THR A 3 8.84 -1.26 -26.63
CA THR A 3 10.05 -1.48 -27.42
C THR A 3 10.92 -2.61 -26.85
N LEU A 4 11.39 -3.51 -27.71
CA LEU A 4 12.27 -4.67 -27.41
C LEU A 4 13.53 -4.35 -26.57
N LYS A 5 13.94 -3.08 -26.45
CA LYS A 5 15.03 -2.62 -25.58
C LYS A 5 14.74 -2.75 -24.08
N GLU A 6 13.48 -2.64 -23.65
CA GLU A 6 13.10 -2.74 -22.22
C GLU A 6 13.06 -4.19 -21.74
N ILE A 7 12.75 -5.15 -22.62
CA ILE A 7 12.69 -6.58 -22.26
C ILE A 7 14.10 -7.19 -22.10
N LEU A 8 15.10 -6.64 -22.80
CA LEU A 8 16.47 -7.16 -22.86
C LEU A 8 17.42 -6.60 -21.77
N THR A 9 17.05 -5.53 -21.07
CA THR A 9 17.82 -5.04 -19.92
C THR A 9 17.36 -5.74 -18.64
N ARG A 10 17.64 -7.05 -18.54
CA ARG A 10 17.55 -7.77 -17.26
C ARG A 10 18.64 -7.26 -16.33
N ARG A 11 18.46 -6.06 -15.76
CA ARG A 11 19.33 -5.53 -14.72
C ARG A 11 19.28 -6.53 -13.55
N PRO A 12 20.41 -7.13 -13.17
CA PRO A 12 20.40 -8.11 -12.09
C PRO A 12 19.96 -7.41 -10.80
N ILE A 13 18.79 -7.80 -10.31
CA ILE A 13 18.26 -7.34 -9.03
C ILE A 13 19.15 -7.93 -7.95
N SER A 14 19.79 -7.06 -7.17
CA SER A 14 20.63 -7.47 -6.06
C SER A 14 19.81 -7.77 -4.81
N ALA A 15 18.76 -6.98 -4.56
CA ALA A 15 17.86 -7.16 -3.43
C ALA A 15 16.51 -6.46 -3.66
N THR A 16 15.47 -7.00 -3.06
CA THR A 16 14.14 -6.38 -3.00
C THR A 16 13.82 -6.04 -1.55
N ILE A 17 13.65 -4.76 -1.26
CA ILE A 17 13.38 -4.24 0.08
C ILE A 17 11.91 -3.83 0.15
N ARG A 18 11.20 -4.24 1.21
CA ARG A 18 9.82 -3.83 1.47
C ARG A 18 9.79 -2.97 2.73
N LEU A 19 9.34 -1.73 2.60
CA LEU A 19 9.25 -0.77 3.70
C LEU A 19 7.83 -0.18 3.76
N THR A 20 7.41 0.19 4.95
CA THR A 20 6.17 0.95 5.17
C THR A 20 6.57 2.33 5.67
N VAL A 21 6.13 3.38 4.96
CA VAL A 21 6.42 4.77 5.29
C VAL A 21 5.15 5.60 5.16
N ASP A 22 4.95 6.53 6.09
CA ASP A 22 3.81 7.43 6.07
C ASP A 22 3.93 8.46 4.94
N ALA A 23 2.84 8.65 4.21
CA ALA A 23 2.72 9.62 3.12
C ALA A 23 3.04 11.03 3.61
N GLY A 24 3.86 11.76 2.85
CA GLY A 24 4.25 13.15 3.15
C GLY A 24 5.22 13.35 4.33
N ALA A 25 5.58 12.28 5.04
CA ALA A 25 6.47 12.33 6.21
C ALA A 25 7.76 11.51 6.04
N ALA A 26 8.20 11.23 4.81
CA ALA A 26 9.45 10.51 4.61
C ALA A 26 10.64 11.36 5.06
N LYS A 27 11.31 10.89 6.12
CA LYS A 27 12.56 11.42 6.64
C LYS A 27 13.63 10.31 6.59
N PRO A 28 14.92 10.66 6.38
CA PRO A 28 16.02 9.70 6.36
C PRO A 28 16.39 9.19 7.78
N GLY A 29 15.40 8.83 8.59
CA GLY A 29 15.54 8.39 9.98
C GLY A 29 15.60 6.87 10.15
N PRO A 30 15.58 6.37 11.40
CA PRO A 30 15.85 4.97 11.78
C PRO A 30 15.12 3.85 11.02
N PRO A 31 13.88 4.00 10.49
CA PRO A 31 13.27 2.93 9.70
C PRO A 31 13.68 2.91 8.21
N VAL A 32 14.02 4.06 7.63
CA VAL A 32 14.31 4.20 6.19
C VAL A 32 15.81 4.30 5.92
N GLY A 33 16.53 5.03 6.78
CA GLY A 33 17.97 5.27 6.66
C GLY A 33 18.81 4.01 6.73
N PRO A 34 18.69 3.16 7.76
CA PRO A 34 19.46 1.91 7.88
C PRO A 34 19.13 0.89 6.78
N ALA A 35 17.84 0.73 6.46
CA ALA A 35 17.37 -0.21 5.46
C ALA A 35 17.88 0.12 4.04
N LEU A 36 17.94 1.41 3.69
CA LEU A 36 18.49 1.87 2.40
C LEU A 36 20.02 1.99 2.41
N GLY A 37 20.59 2.38 3.55
CA GLY A 37 22.03 2.55 3.74
C GLY A 37 22.82 1.25 3.60
N GLN A 38 22.25 0.12 4.00
CA GLN A 38 22.86 -1.21 3.82
C GLN A 38 23.17 -1.52 2.34
N TYR A 39 22.37 -0.99 1.41
CA TYR A 39 22.52 -1.21 -0.03
C TYR A 39 23.18 -0.02 -0.75
N LYS A 40 23.78 0.91 0.01
CA LYS A 40 24.43 2.14 -0.53
C LYS A 40 23.50 2.98 -1.40
N LEU A 41 22.20 2.96 -1.12
CA LEU A 41 21.19 3.73 -1.86
C LEU A 41 21.08 5.15 -1.30
N ASN A 42 20.84 6.13 -2.17
CA ASN A 42 20.69 7.53 -1.77
C ASN A 42 19.32 7.77 -1.10
N SER A 43 19.30 7.71 0.23
CA SER A 43 18.10 7.88 1.07
C SER A 43 17.46 9.27 0.93
N MET A 44 18.25 10.32 0.68
CA MET A 44 17.75 11.69 0.54
C MET A 44 17.00 11.89 -0.78
N ALA A 45 17.55 11.38 -1.88
CA ALA A 45 16.90 11.41 -3.18
C ALA A 45 15.58 10.62 -3.16
N PHE A 46 15.58 9.45 -2.49
CA PHE A 46 14.38 8.66 -2.26
C PHE A 46 13.31 9.42 -1.47
N CYS A 47 13.66 10.05 -0.34
CA CYS A 47 12.69 10.79 0.46
C CYS A 47 12.04 11.94 -0.34
N LYS A 48 12.80 12.62 -1.22
CA LYS A 48 12.28 13.70 -2.07
C LYS A 48 11.32 13.20 -3.14
N ASP A 49 11.70 12.16 -3.89
CA ASP A 49 10.82 11.58 -4.93
C ASP A 49 9.58 10.91 -4.29
N PHE A 50 9.75 10.24 -3.15
CA PHE A 50 8.63 9.68 -2.40
C PHE A 50 7.65 10.75 -1.93
N ASN A 51 8.12 11.86 -1.35
CA ASN A 51 7.25 12.95 -0.93
C ASN A 51 6.53 13.59 -2.13
N ALA A 52 7.21 13.77 -3.27
CA ALA A 52 6.60 14.29 -4.49
C ALA A 52 5.47 13.38 -5.03
N ARG A 53 5.69 12.05 -5.03
CA ARG A 53 4.65 11.09 -5.46
C ARG A 53 3.51 10.95 -4.46
N THR A 54 3.81 11.10 -3.17
CA THR A 54 2.82 10.92 -2.09
C THR A 54 2.04 12.18 -1.72
N GLN A 55 2.37 13.35 -2.30
CA GLN A 55 1.60 14.60 -2.16
C GLN A 55 0.12 14.48 -2.55
N LYS A 56 -0.23 13.52 -3.42
CA LYS A 56 -1.62 13.28 -3.83
C LYS A 56 -2.44 12.53 -2.78
N PHE A 57 -1.78 11.87 -1.84
CA PHE A 57 -2.43 11.06 -0.80
C PHE A 57 -2.49 11.84 0.51
N LYS A 58 -3.47 11.52 1.37
CA LYS A 58 -3.60 12.18 2.67
C LYS A 58 -2.31 11.99 3.50
N PRO A 59 -1.75 13.06 4.08
CA PRO A 59 -0.55 12.96 4.92
C PRO A 59 -0.82 12.06 6.13
N GLY A 60 0.16 11.23 6.50
CA GLY A 60 0.01 10.26 7.61
C GLY A 60 -0.62 8.92 7.22
N THR A 61 -0.86 8.70 5.92
CA THR A 61 -1.32 7.40 5.43
C THR A 61 -0.13 6.43 5.28
N PRO A 62 -0.12 5.25 5.93
CA PRO A 62 0.96 4.29 5.80
C PRO A 62 0.94 3.66 4.40
N MET A 63 1.96 3.97 3.60
CA MET A 63 2.13 3.45 2.25
C MET A 63 3.21 2.38 2.23
N ALA A 64 2.91 1.27 1.54
CA ALA A 64 3.87 0.19 1.35
C ALA A 64 4.70 0.47 0.09
N ILE A 65 6.02 0.40 0.23
CA ILE A 65 6.98 0.69 -0.83
C ILE A 65 7.76 -0.59 -1.09
N THR A 66 7.91 -0.94 -2.35
CA THR A 66 8.83 -2.00 -2.78
C THR A 66 9.96 -1.36 -3.55
N ILE A 67 11.19 -1.55 -3.08
CA ILE A 67 12.40 -0.97 -3.64
C ILE A 67 13.23 -2.11 -4.22
N SER A 68 13.47 -2.05 -5.52
CA SER A 68 14.34 -2.96 -6.25
C SER A 68 15.71 -2.30 -6.37
N ALA A 69 16.71 -2.86 -5.68
CA ALA A 69 18.09 -2.42 -5.76
C ALA A 69 18.81 -3.21 -6.87
N PHE A 70 19.44 -2.51 -7.81
CA PHE A 70 20.25 -3.11 -8.86
C PHE A 70 21.73 -3.11 -8.48
N LYS A 71 22.52 -4.03 -9.06
CA LYS A 71 23.97 -4.13 -8.81
C LYS A 71 24.75 -2.87 -9.21
N ASP A 72 24.20 -2.07 -10.13
CA ASP A 72 24.83 -0.85 -10.64
C ASP A 72 24.65 0.36 -9.70
N GLY A 73 24.16 0.15 -8.47
CA GLY A 73 23.89 1.21 -7.50
C GLY A 73 22.65 2.06 -7.82
N THR A 74 21.88 1.66 -8.84
CA THR A 74 20.58 2.27 -9.17
C THR A 74 19.46 1.58 -8.38
N PHE A 75 18.41 2.33 -8.07
CA PHE A 75 17.21 1.80 -7.43
C PHE A 75 15.97 2.23 -8.20
N GLU A 76 15.01 1.32 -8.29
CA GLU A 76 13.65 1.61 -8.71
C GLU A 76 12.73 1.33 -7.53
N PHE A 77 11.76 2.22 -7.31
CA PHE A 77 10.78 2.01 -6.25
C PHE A 77 9.37 2.14 -6.80
N THR A 78 8.53 1.21 -6.38
CA THR A 78 7.10 1.21 -6.67
C THR A 78 6.37 1.51 -5.38
N VAL A 79 5.69 2.65 -5.37
CA VAL A 79 4.77 3.02 -4.30
C VAL A 79 3.46 2.29 -4.53
N LYS A 80 3.04 1.49 -3.57
CA LYS A 80 1.73 0.82 -3.59
C LYS A 80 0.71 1.70 -2.86
N SER A 81 -0.56 1.57 -3.22
CA SER A 81 -1.62 2.18 -2.41
C SER A 81 -1.54 1.72 -0.96
N PRO A 82 -2.07 2.54 -0.03
CA PRO A 82 -2.21 2.19 1.37
C PRO A 82 -2.84 0.81 1.60
N SER A 83 -2.56 0.24 2.77
CA SER A 83 -3.15 -1.04 3.17
C SER A 83 -4.68 -0.95 3.21
N VAL A 84 -5.35 -2.04 2.81
CA VAL A 84 -6.82 -2.16 2.89
C VAL A 84 -7.28 -1.98 4.35
N THR A 85 -6.50 -2.50 5.29
CA THR A 85 -6.67 -2.33 6.73
C THR A 85 -6.79 -0.85 7.12
N TRP A 86 -5.92 0.02 6.60
CA TRP A 86 -5.98 1.45 6.90
C TRP A 86 -7.23 2.12 6.31
N TYR A 87 -7.59 1.78 5.06
CA TYR A 87 -8.82 2.28 4.45
C TYR A 87 -10.08 1.86 5.20
N LEU A 88 -10.13 0.60 5.66
CA LEU A 88 -11.24 0.09 6.45
C LEU A 88 -11.33 0.78 7.81
N LYS A 89 -10.19 1.01 8.48
CA LYS A 89 -10.14 1.78 9.74
C LYS A 89 -10.66 3.19 9.59
N GLN A 90 -10.25 3.88 8.52
CA GLN A 90 -10.71 5.24 8.23
C GLN A 90 -12.21 5.29 7.88
N ALA A 91 -12.69 4.35 7.07
CA ALA A 91 -14.12 4.27 6.73
C ALA A 91 -14.99 3.94 7.95
N ALA A 92 -14.46 3.15 8.89
CA ALA A 92 -15.16 2.74 10.10
C ALA A 92 -14.97 3.70 11.29
N GLY A 93 -14.06 4.66 11.20
CA GLY A 93 -13.72 5.57 12.30
C GLY A 93 -13.07 4.89 13.51
N ILE A 94 -12.43 3.73 13.34
CA ILE A 94 -11.79 2.96 14.42
C ILE A 94 -10.26 3.01 14.32
N GLU A 95 -9.58 3.13 15.46
CA GLU A 95 -8.11 3.10 15.52
C GLU A 95 -7.57 1.66 15.63
N PHE A 96 -8.26 0.81 16.39
CA PHE A 96 -7.91 -0.58 16.63
C PHE A 96 -8.97 -1.54 16.07
N GLY A 97 -8.53 -2.68 15.56
CA GLY A 97 -9.44 -3.76 15.15
C GLY A 97 -9.97 -4.53 16.36
N SER A 98 -10.90 -5.45 16.12
CA SER A 98 -11.41 -6.32 17.18
C SER A 98 -10.32 -7.24 17.72
N GLY A 99 -10.16 -7.30 19.05
CA GLY A 99 -9.27 -8.25 19.71
C GLY A 99 -9.73 -9.71 19.62
N ARG A 100 -11.00 -9.94 19.27
CA ARG A 100 -11.57 -11.27 18.99
C ARG A 100 -12.45 -11.21 17.73
N PRO A 101 -11.84 -11.28 16.54
CA PRO A 101 -12.57 -11.29 15.27
C PRO A 101 -13.61 -12.42 15.27
N GLY A 102 -14.83 -12.12 14.81
CA GLY A 102 -15.94 -13.09 14.74
C GLY A 102 -16.81 -13.19 15.99
N HIS A 103 -16.29 -12.87 17.18
CA HIS A 103 -17.09 -12.81 18.42
C HIS A 103 -17.49 -11.38 18.78
N VAL A 104 -16.57 -10.43 18.60
CA VAL A 104 -16.81 -9.01 18.89
C VAL A 104 -16.75 -8.25 17.57
N THR A 105 -17.87 -7.62 17.20
CA THR A 105 -17.93 -6.75 16.03
C THR A 105 -17.45 -5.36 16.45
N ALA A 106 -16.36 -4.87 15.84
CA ALA A 106 -15.78 -3.57 16.14
C ALA A 106 -16.56 -2.43 15.47
N SER A 107 -17.05 -2.66 14.24
CA SER A 107 -17.81 -1.68 13.48
C SER A 107 -18.60 -2.34 12.35
N THR A 108 -19.53 -1.59 11.78
CA THR A 108 -20.26 -1.96 10.56
C THR A 108 -19.85 -1.05 9.41
N LEU A 109 -19.74 -1.61 8.21
CA LEU A 109 -19.48 -0.86 6.98
C LEU A 109 -20.50 -1.24 5.91
N THR A 110 -20.85 -0.30 5.03
CA THR A 110 -21.70 -0.61 3.88
C THR A 110 -20.88 -1.05 2.68
N LEU A 111 -21.52 -1.80 1.77
CA LEU A 111 -20.95 -2.16 0.48
C LEU A 111 -20.51 -0.96 -0.36
N LYS A 112 -21.13 0.22 -0.19
CA LYS A 112 -20.72 1.45 -0.90
C LYS A 112 -19.28 1.83 -0.58
N HIS A 113 -18.92 1.84 0.71
CA HIS A 113 -17.55 2.12 1.15
C HIS A 113 -16.55 1.09 0.62
N VAL A 114 -16.92 -0.20 0.65
CA VAL A 114 -16.08 -1.27 0.10
C VAL A 114 -15.81 -1.07 -1.40
N TYR A 115 -16.83 -0.66 -2.14
CA TYR A 115 -16.72 -0.42 -3.58
C TYR A 115 -15.85 0.81 -3.93
N GLU A 116 -15.96 1.89 -3.16
CA GLU A 116 -15.10 3.07 -3.31
C GLU A 116 -13.64 2.73 -3.01
N ILE A 117 -13.37 2.00 -1.93
CA ILE A 117 -12.03 1.52 -1.59
C ILE A 117 -11.51 0.58 -2.69
N ALA A 118 -12.35 -0.29 -3.23
CA ALA A 118 -11.98 -1.19 -4.32
C ALA A 118 -11.58 -0.44 -5.60
N LYS A 119 -12.30 0.62 -5.97
CA LYS A 119 -11.96 1.47 -7.14
C LYS A 119 -10.60 2.15 -6.98
N ILE A 120 -10.36 2.75 -5.81
CA ILE A 120 -9.07 3.38 -5.50
C ILE A 120 -7.95 2.32 -5.57
N LYS A 121 -8.19 1.13 -5.00
CA LYS A 121 -7.22 0.04 -4.98
C LYS A 121 -6.98 -0.56 -6.36
N GLN A 122 -7.97 -0.57 -7.25
CA GLN A 122 -7.85 -1.09 -8.60
C GLN A 122 -6.87 -0.28 -9.47
N SER A 123 -6.67 1.00 -9.16
CA SER A 123 -5.63 1.82 -9.80
C SER A 123 -4.20 1.39 -9.45
N ASP A 124 -4.01 0.45 -8.50
CA ASP A 124 -2.69 -0.11 -8.22
C ASP A 124 -2.22 -1.07 -9.32
N PRO A 125 -0.90 -1.09 -9.63
CA PRO A 125 -0.30 -2.03 -10.58
C PRO A 125 -0.59 -3.51 -10.27
N PHE A 126 -0.83 -3.85 -9.00
CA PHE A 126 -1.11 -5.24 -8.56
C PHE A 126 -2.55 -5.66 -8.78
N CYS A 127 -3.50 -4.72 -8.78
CA CYS A 127 -4.93 -5.00 -8.83
C CYS A 127 -5.55 -4.65 -10.19
N GLN A 128 -4.79 -4.01 -11.08
CA GLN A 128 -5.25 -3.53 -12.39
C GLN A 128 -5.83 -4.64 -13.29
N TYR A 129 -5.34 -5.88 -13.14
CA TYR A 129 -5.79 -7.03 -13.92
C TYR A 129 -6.95 -7.82 -13.30
N MET A 130 -7.38 -7.47 -12.08
CA MET A 130 -8.44 -8.19 -11.38
C MET A 130 -9.80 -7.54 -11.63
N PRO A 131 -10.88 -8.34 -11.76
CA PRO A 131 -12.23 -7.80 -11.81
C PRO A 131 -12.57 -7.16 -10.46
N LEU A 132 -13.36 -6.09 -10.50
CA LEU A 132 -13.72 -5.29 -9.33
C LEU A 132 -14.41 -6.12 -8.24
N GLU A 133 -15.20 -7.13 -8.64
CA GLU A 133 -15.83 -8.07 -7.71
C GLU A 133 -14.83 -8.88 -6.88
N SER A 134 -13.73 -9.34 -7.48
CA SER A 134 -12.68 -10.09 -6.77
C SER A 134 -11.95 -9.20 -5.77
N ILE A 135 -11.75 -7.92 -6.12
CA ILE A 135 -11.16 -6.92 -5.22
C ILE A 135 -12.12 -6.68 -4.04
N CYS A 136 -13.40 -6.49 -4.31
CA CYS A 136 -14.43 -6.33 -3.27
C CYS A 136 -14.47 -7.55 -2.33
N LYS A 137 -14.46 -8.78 -2.85
CA LYS A 137 -14.42 -10.01 -2.05
C LYS A 137 -13.17 -10.06 -1.14
N SER A 138 -12.01 -9.66 -1.68
CA SER A 138 -10.77 -9.62 -0.91
C SER A 138 -10.82 -8.59 0.22
N ILE A 139 -11.44 -7.43 -0.02
CA ILE A 139 -11.63 -6.38 0.98
C ILE A 139 -12.62 -6.85 2.06
N ILE A 140 -13.72 -7.51 1.69
CA ILE A 140 -14.67 -8.09 2.64
C ILE A 140 -14.00 -9.14 3.53
N GLY A 141 -13.16 -10.01 2.95
CA GLY A 141 -12.37 -10.97 3.73
C GLY A 141 -11.45 -10.29 4.74
N THR A 142 -10.81 -9.19 4.34
CA THR A 142 -9.96 -8.39 5.25
C THR A 142 -10.79 -7.73 6.36
N ALA A 143 -11.97 -7.20 6.05
CA ALA A 143 -12.89 -6.62 7.03
C ALA A 143 -13.33 -7.66 8.08
N ASN A 144 -13.68 -8.86 7.65
CA ASN A 144 -14.06 -9.95 8.55
C ASN A 144 -12.91 -10.33 9.51
N SER A 145 -11.68 -10.41 9.02
CA SER A 145 -10.50 -10.68 9.86
C SER A 145 -10.22 -9.57 10.88
N MET A 146 -10.73 -8.36 10.67
CA MET A 146 -10.64 -7.24 11.62
C MET A 146 -11.85 -7.16 12.58
N GLY A 147 -12.86 -8.00 12.39
CA GLY A 147 -14.13 -7.92 13.11
C GLY A 147 -15.03 -6.77 12.65
N ILE A 148 -14.87 -6.31 11.40
CA ILE A 148 -15.75 -5.32 10.77
C ILE A 148 -16.82 -6.07 9.97
N LYS A 149 -18.09 -5.84 10.29
CA LYS A 149 -19.21 -6.50 9.62
C LYS A 149 -19.66 -5.66 8.41
N VAL A 150 -19.62 -6.26 7.23
CA VAL A 150 -20.09 -5.59 6.00
C VAL A 150 -21.58 -5.87 5.81
N GLN A 151 -22.40 -4.82 5.81
CA GLN A 151 -23.84 -4.89 5.54
C GLN A 151 -24.18 -4.33 4.15
N LYS A 152 -25.25 -4.84 3.55
CA LYS A 152 -25.75 -4.37 2.24
C LYS A 152 -26.41 -2.99 2.38
N GLU A 153 -27.14 -2.78 3.47
CA GLU A 153 -27.87 -1.56 3.81
C GLU A 153 -27.60 -1.23 5.29
N LEU A 154 -27.35 0.05 5.60
CA LEU A 154 -27.46 0.60 6.94
C LEU A 154 -28.88 1.17 7.00
N ASP A 155 -29.75 0.56 7.79
CA ASP A 155 -31.02 1.18 8.20
C ASP A 155 -30.76 2.35 9.15
#